data_AF-A0A813E8G9-F1
#
_entry.id   AF-A0A813E8G9-F1
#
_cell.length_a   1.000
_cell.length_b   1.000
_cell.length_c   1.000
_cell.angle_alpha   90.00
_cell.angle_beta   90.00
_cell.angle_gamma   90.00
#
_symmetry.space_group_name_H-M   'P 1'
#
loop_
_entity.id
_entity.type
_entity.pdbx_description
1 polymer ?
#
loop_
_entity_poly.entity_id
_entity_poly.type
_entity_poly.pdbx_seq_one_letter_code
_entity_poly.pdbx_strand_id
1 'polypeptide(L)'
;MPLVGVSFPTSLQTLTFGLDFNTPLVGMSLLTSLRTLVFGDHFNQPLARVSFPAHLLTLAFGRQFNQPLVGVNLPASLQTLTFGDNFNQPLAGVSVPASLQTLTFGDHFNQPLFGVSLPSRCTVRESRYL
;
A
#
# COMPACT_ATOMS: atom_id res chain seq x y z
N MET A 1 18.51 -2.72 -4.70
CA MET A 1 18.80 -4.11 -4.24
C MET A 1 17.48 -4.84 -4.01
N PRO A 2 17.30 -6.10 -4.46
CA PRO A 2 16.16 -6.92 -4.05
C PRO A 2 16.23 -7.22 -2.55
N LEU A 3 15.09 -7.44 -1.89
CA LEU A 3 15.05 -7.77 -0.45
C LEU A 3 15.57 -9.19 -0.16
N VAL A 4 15.65 -10.04 -1.19
CA VAL A 4 16.23 -11.37 -1.11
C VAL A 4 17.71 -11.27 -0.72
N GLY A 5 18.09 -11.97 0.34
CA GLY A 5 19.46 -11.95 0.89
C GLY A 5 19.70 -10.89 1.97
N VAL A 6 18.72 -10.02 2.25
CA VAL A 6 18.75 -9.16 3.44
C VAL A 6 18.17 -9.93 4.62
N SER A 7 18.96 -10.10 5.67
CA SER A 7 18.47 -10.64 6.94
C SER A 7 17.81 -9.53 7.75
N PHE A 8 16.48 -9.55 7.83
CA PHE A 8 15.73 -8.68 8.73
C PHE A 8 15.51 -9.39 10.07
N PRO A 9 15.49 -8.64 11.19
CA PRO A 9 15.08 -9.20 12.48
C PRO A 9 13.68 -9.81 12.38
N THR A 10 13.49 -11.00 12.96
CA THR A 10 12.17 -11.67 12.99
C THR A 10 11.12 -10.88 13.78
N SER A 11 11.56 -9.96 14.64
CA SER A 11 10.72 -9.02 15.40
C SER A 11 10.47 -7.69 14.71
N LEU A 12 10.94 -7.49 13.47
CA LEU A 12 10.76 -6.22 12.75
C LEU A 12 9.27 -5.92 12.56
N GLN A 13 8.79 -4.83 13.17
CA GLN A 13 7.39 -4.40 13.08
C GLN A 13 7.18 -3.27 12.07
N THR A 14 8.20 -2.44 11.85
CA THR A 14 8.12 -1.29 10.95
C THR A 14 9.28 -1.35 9.96
N LEU A 15 8.96 -1.20 8.68
CA LEU A 15 9.94 -1.07 7.60
C LEU A 15 9.60 0.17 6.78
N THR A 16 10.55 1.10 6.76
CA THR A 16 10.48 2.31 5.94
C THR A 16 11.59 2.26 4.90
N PHE A 17 11.22 2.38 3.64
CA PHE A 17 12.17 2.49 2.55
C PHE A 17 12.61 3.94 2.32
N GLY A 18 13.87 4.12 1.93
CA GLY A 18 14.41 5.43 1.56
C GLY A 18 13.78 6.01 0.30
N LEU A 19 14.00 7.31 0.08
CA LEU A 19 13.37 8.09 -0.99
C LEU A 19 13.52 7.46 -2.38
N ASP A 20 14.69 6.90 -2.70
CA ASP A 20 15.01 6.36 -4.04
C ASP A 20 14.73 4.86 -4.19
N PHE A 21 14.13 4.22 -3.18
CA PHE A 21 13.82 2.80 -3.26
C PHE A 21 12.73 2.54 -4.32
N ASN A 22 13.11 1.87 -5.41
CA ASN A 22 12.19 1.50 -6.47
C ASN A 22 12.50 0.10 -7.01
N THR A 23 12.67 -0.88 -6.12
CA THR A 23 12.96 -2.27 -6.51
C THR A 23 11.77 -3.21 -6.24
N PRO A 24 11.62 -4.30 -7.03
CA PRO A 24 10.54 -5.26 -6.82
C PRO A 24 10.56 -5.90 -5.42
N LEU A 25 9.37 -6.10 -4.86
CA LEU A 25 9.14 -6.55 -3.48
C LEU A 25 9.18 -8.08 -3.32
N VAL A 26 10.23 -8.72 -3.83
CA VAL A 26 10.38 -10.17 -3.73
C VAL A 26 10.65 -10.58 -2.28
N GLY A 27 9.88 -11.55 -1.77
CA GLY A 27 10.09 -12.12 -0.43
C GLY A 27 9.45 -11.34 0.73
N MET A 28 8.64 -10.32 0.45
CA MET A 28 7.97 -9.52 1.50
C MET A 28 7.17 -10.37 2.50
N SER A 29 6.56 -11.47 2.06
CA SER A 29 5.77 -12.37 2.90
C SER A 29 6.57 -13.04 4.02
N LEU A 30 7.90 -13.04 3.96
CA LEU A 30 8.77 -13.58 5.01
C LEU A 30 8.83 -12.69 6.27
N LEU A 31 8.44 -11.42 6.16
CA LEU A 31 8.43 -10.46 7.27
C LEU A 31 7.16 -10.61 8.10
N THR A 32 6.94 -11.78 8.69
CA THR A 32 5.67 -12.17 9.34
C THR A 32 5.26 -11.28 10.52
N SER A 33 6.21 -10.64 11.20
CA SER A 33 5.96 -9.69 12.29
C SER A 33 5.68 -8.26 11.82
N LEU A 34 5.82 -7.96 10.52
CA LEU A 34 5.67 -6.60 10.01
C LEU A 34 4.23 -6.12 10.18
N ARG A 35 4.08 -4.93 10.75
CA ARG A 35 2.81 -4.23 10.98
C ARG A 35 2.70 -2.99 10.12
N THR A 36 3.82 -2.32 9.84
CA THR A 36 3.84 -1.06 9.09
C THR A 36 4.88 -1.12 7.98
N LEU A 37 4.44 -0.79 6.76
CA LEU A 37 5.29 -0.68 5.58
C LEU A 37 5.10 0.69 4.95
N VAL A 38 6.20 1.45 4.85
CA VAL A 38 6.21 2.80 4.27
C VAL A 38 7.22 2.85 3.13
N PHE A 39 6.77 3.29 1.96
CA PHE A 39 7.63 3.53 0.81
C PHE A 39 8.09 4.98 0.74
N GLY A 40 9.33 5.18 0.27
CA GLY A 40 9.82 6.49 -0.10
C GLY A 40 9.23 6.99 -1.42
N ASP A 41 9.54 8.24 -1.75
CA ASP A 41 8.91 9.00 -2.84
C ASP A 41 8.93 8.31 -4.20
N HIS A 42 10.01 7.60 -4.57
CA HIS A 42 10.22 7.07 -5.92
C HIS A 42 9.71 5.65 -6.15
N PHE A 43 9.11 5.00 -5.15
CA PHE A 43 8.60 3.64 -5.34
C PHE A 43 7.40 3.63 -6.31
N ASN A 44 7.54 2.92 -7.44
CA ASN A 44 6.48 2.81 -8.44
C ASN A 44 6.47 1.44 -9.14
N GLN A 45 6.82 0.38 -8.41
CA GLN A 45 6.81 -1.00 -8.94
C GLN A 45 5.41 -1.62 -8.92
N PRO A 46 5.05 -2.46 -9.91
CA PRO A 46 3.77 -3.15 -9.93
C PRO A 46 3.64 -4.15 -8.78
N LEU A 47 2.42 -4.27 -8.23
CA LEU A 47 2.16 -5.06 -7.02
C LEU A 47 1.44 -6.39 -7.26
N ALA A 48 1.01 -6.69 -8.50
CA ALA A 48 0.16 -7.85 -8.80
C ALA A 48 0.80 -9.21 -8.44
N ARG A 49 2.12 -9.28 -8.28
CA ARG A 49 2.87 -10.48 -7.87
C ARG A 49 3.46 -10.39 -6.47
N VAL A 50 3.11 -9.36 -5.70
CA VAL A 50 3.63 -9.15 -4.37
C VAL A 50 2.73 -9.85 -3.36
N SER A 51 3.35 -10.69 -2.52
CA SER A 51 2.69 -11.27 -1.35
C SER A 51 3.07 -10.43 -0.13
N PHE A 52 2.11 -9.66 0.39
CA PHE A 52 2.32 -8.85 1.59
C PHE A 52 2.34 -9.73 2.86
N PRO A 53 3.00 -9.28 3.94
CA PRO A 53 2.90 -9.92 5.24
C PRO A 53 1.45 -10.04 5.73
N ALA A 54 1.09 -11.21 6.27
CA ALA A 54 -0.29 -11.53 6.65
C ALA A 54 -0.86 -10.64 7.78
N HIS A 55 0.01 -9.98 8.56
CA HIS A 55 -0.37 -9.14 9.69
C HIS A 55 -0.08 -7.66 9.46
N LEU A 56 0.14 -7.25 8.21
CA LEU A 56 0.36 -5.85 7.89
C LEU A 56 -0.92 -5.04 8.19
N LEU A 57 -0.77 -3.99 8.98
CA LEU A 57 -1.86 -3.10 9.41
C LEU A 57 -1.86 -1.79 8.62
N THR A 58 -0.66 -1.29 8.30
CA THR A 58 -0.47 -0.01 7.62
C THR A 58 0.40 -0.18 6.40
N LEU A 59 -0.09 0.31 5.25
CA LEU A 59 0.61 0.40 3.99
C LEU A 59 0.55 1.85 3.49
N ALA A 60 1.70 2.50 3.40
CA ALA A 60 1.81 3.87 2.92
C ALA A 60 2.75 3.93 1.71
N PHE A 61 2.25 4.48 0.61
CA PHE A 61 3.04 4.74 -0.59
C PHE A 61 3.58 6.17 -0.61
N GLY A 62 4.77 6.34 -1.19
CA GLY A 62 5.36 7.66 -1.44
C GLY A 62 4.73 8.36 -2.64
N ARG A 63 5.22 9.58 -2.91
CA ARG A 63 4.65 10.53 -3.88
C ARG A 63 4.39 9.93 -5.28
N GLN A 64 5.30 9.14 -5.82
CA GLN A 64 5.26 8.73 -7.24
C GLN A 64 4.51 7.43 -7.52
N PHE A 65 4.02 6.71 -6.50
CA PHE A 65 3.33 5.45 -6.73
C PHE A 65 2.03 5.67 -7.52
N ASN A 66 1.94 5.06 -8.70
CA ASN A 66 0.77 5.20 -9.58
C ASN A 66 0.49 3.91 -10.36
N GLN A 67 0.67 2.75 -9.71
CA GLN A 67 0.38 1.44 -10.31
C GLN A 67 -1.05 0.98 -10.00
N PRO A 68 -1.72 0.28 -10.92
CA PRO A 68 -3.06 -0.24 -10.69
C PRO A 68 -3.03 -1.32 -9.59
N LEU A 69 -4.11 -1.38 -8.81
CA LEU A 69 -4.26 -2.38 -7.73
C LEU A 69 -5.16 -3.56 -8.10
N VAL A 70 -5.71 -3.60 -9.32
CA VAL A 70 -6.51 -4.74 -9.77
C VAL A 70 -5.64 -6.01 -9.78
N GLY A 71 -6.11 -7.07 -9.12
CA GLY A 71 -5.37 -8.31 -8.94
C GLY A 71 -4.30 -8.28 -7.84
N VAL A 72 -4.17 -7.19 -7.09
CA VAL A 72 -3.27 -7.11 -5.92
C VAL A 72 -3.96 -7.74 -4.71
N ASN A 73 -3.28 -8.69 -4.08
CA ASN A 73 -3.74 -9.31 -2.84
C ASN A 73 -3.32 -8.46 -1.63
N LEU A 74 -4.17 -7.49 -1.27
CA LEU A 74 -3.99 -6.73 -0.03
C LEU A 74 -4.22 -7.65 1.19
N PRO A 75 -3.43 -7.52 2.27
CA PRO A 75 -3.54 -8.39 3.43
C PRO A 75 -4.86 -8.15 4.16
N ALA A 76 -5.52 -9.23 4.60
CA ALA A 76 -6.84 -9.17 5.24
C ALA A 76 -6.85 -8.43 6.59
N SER A 77 -5.67 -8.13 7.14
CA SER A 77 -5.49 -7.34 8.36
C SER A 77 -5.31 -5.83 8.11
N LEU A 78 -5.21 -5.39 6.85
CA LEU A 78 -4.86 -4.01 6.53
C LEU A 78 -5.96 -3.06 7.03
N GLN A 79 -5.57 -2.08 7.85
CA GLN A 79 -6.47 -1.09 8.45
C GLN A 79 -6.28 0.28 7.81
N THR A 80 -5.06 0.60 7.38
CA THR A 80 -4.72 1.90 6.80
C THR A 80 -4.00 1.71 5.48
N LEU A 81 -4.56 2.33 4.43
CA LEU A 81 -3.96 2.42 3.11
C LEU A 81 -3.83 3.90 2.72
N THR A 82 -2.60 4.36 2.52
CA THR A 82 -2.30 5.74 2.13
C THR A 82 -1.58 5.74 0.79
N PHE A 83 -2.10 6.51 -0.16
CA PHE A 83 -1.43 6.81 -1.42
C PHE A 83 -0.76 8.18 -1.37
N GLY A 84 0.34 8.31 -2.13
CA GLY A 84 0.98 9.60 -2.37
C GLY A 84 0.31 10.41 -3.47
N ASP A 85 0.85 11.61 -3.70
CA ASP A 85 0.23 12.66 -4.52
C ASP A 85 -0.10 12.24 -5.95
N ASN A 86 0.69 11.37 -6.58
CA ASN A 86 0.52 11.03 -8.00
C ASN A 86 -0.42 9.85 -8.26
N PHE A 87 -0.95 9.19 -7.22
CA PHE A 87 -1.84 8.05 -7.43
C PHE A 87 -3.15 8.51 -8.05
N ASN A 88 -3.44 8.05 -9.27
CA ASN A 88 -4.65 8.40 -10.00
C ASN A 88 -5.19 7.19 -10.79
N GLN A 89 -5.12 5.99 -10.19
CA GLN A 89 -5.65 4.76 -10.79
C GLN A 89 -7.05 4.45 -10.27
N PRO A 90 -7.95 3.91 -11.10
CA PRO A 90 -9.28 3.51 -10.66
C PRO A 90 -9.19 2.35 -9.66
N LEU A 91 -10.09 2.36 -8.68
CA LEU A 91 -10.21 1.27 -7.69
C LEU A 91 -11.36 0.30 -7.98
N ALA A 92 -12.10 0.50 -9.07
CA ALA A 92 -13.15 -0.44 -9.48
C ALA A 92 -12.54 -1.83 -9.73
N GLY A 93 -13.11 -2.87 -9.11
CA GLY A 93 -12.60 -4.24 -9.19
C GLY A 93 -11.40 -4.55 -8.28
N VAL A 94 -10.96 -3.60 -7.44
CA VAL A 94 -9.93 -3.87 -6.42
C VAL A 94 -10.58 -4.55 -5.22
N SER A 95 -9.98 -5.66 -4.78
CA SER A 95 -10.37 -6.37 -3.56
C SER A 95 -9.88 -5.63 -2.32
N VAL A 96 -10.70 -4.71 -1.81
CA VAL A 96 -10.41 -3.96 -0.58
C VAL A 96 -10.69 -4.86 0.65
N PRO A 97 -9.75 -5.00 1.60
CA PRO A 97 -9.95 -5.86 2.76
C PRO A 97 -11.04 -5.31 3.69
N ALA A 98 -11.87 -6.20 4.24
CA ALA A 98 -12.98 -5.83 5.13
C ALA A 98 -12.54 -5.10 6.41
N SER A 99 -11.27 -5.27 6.80
CA SER A 99 -10.64 -4.60 7.93
C SER A 99 -10.26 -3.14 7.67
N LEU A 100 -10.32 -2.65 6.43
CA LEU A 100 -9.84 -1.31 6.09
C LEU A 100 -10.70 -0.26 6.79
N GLN A 101 -10.04 0.60 7.55
CA GLN A 101 -10.65 1.67 8.34
C GLN A 101 -10.35 3.04 7.75
N THR A 102 -9.18 3.23 7.14
CA THR A 102 -8.78 4.49 6.53
C THR A 102 -8.18 4.26 5.15
N LEU A 103 -8.73 4.99 4.17
CA LEU A 103 -8.21 5.09 2.82
C LEU A 103 -7.89 6.56 2.55
N THR A 104 -6.63 6.88 2.31
CA THR A 104 -6.18 8.25 2.06
C THR A 104 -5.63 8.37 0.65
N PHE A 105 -6.11 9.36 -0.10
CA PHE A 105 -5.59 9.74 -1.40
C PHE A 105 -4.80 11.05 -1.33
N GLY A 106 -3.78 11.15 -2.17
CA GLY A 106 -3.05 12.39 -2.42
C GLY A 106 -3.73 13.29 -3.45
N ASP A 107 -3.10 14.43 -3.70
CA ASP A 107 -3.70 15.59 -4.39
C ASP A 107 -4.20 15.33 -5.81
N HIS A 108 -3.54 14.47 -6.59
CA HIS A 108 -3.90 14.24 -8.00
C HIS A 108 -4.95 13.14 -8.20
N PHE A 109 -5.47 12.54 -7.13
CA PHE A 109 -6.51 11.52 -7.27
C PHE A 109 -7.80 12.15 -7.82
N ASN A 110 -8.20 11.72 -9.02
CA ASN A 110 -9.37 12.21 -9.73
C ASN A 110 -10.10 11.06 -10.43
N GLN A 111 -10.28 9.93 -9.74
CA GLN A 111 -11.02 8.78 -10.24
C GLN A 111 -12.35 8.62 -9.48
N PRO A 112 -13.41 8.17 -10.16
CA PRO A 112 -14.66 7.87 -9.49
C PRO A 112 -14.47 6.68 -8.53
N LEU A 113 -15.10 6.77 -7.35
CA LEU A 113 -15.22 5.66 -6.41
C LEU A 113 -16.50 4.82 -6.62
N PHE A 114 -17.24 5.10 -7.71
CA PHE A 114 -18.41 4.31 -8.07
C PHE A 114 -18.01 2.85 -8.37
N GLY A 115 -18.72 1.89 -7.76
CA GLY A 115 -18.43 0.47 -7.91
C GLY A 115 -17.24 -0.04 -7.08
N VAL A 116 -16.67 0.79 -6.20
CA VAL A 116 -15.66 0.35 -5.23
C VAL A 116 -16.37 -0.18 -3.98
N SER A 117 -16.16 -1.45 -3.65
CA SER A 117 -16.70 -2.07 -2.43
C SER A 117 -15.83 -1.71 -1.21
N LEU A 118 -16.07 -0.54 -0.63
CA LEU A 118 -15.42 -0.13 0.61
C LEU A 118 -16.13 -0.72 1.85
N PRO A 119 -15.41 -1.07 2.91
CA PRO A 119 -16.01 -1.46 4.19
C PRO A 119 -16.88 -0.33 4.77
N SER A 120 -17.98 -0.67 5.44
CA SER A 120 -18.95 0.32 5.95
C SER A 120 -18.38 1.31 6.96
N ARG A 121 -17.29 0.95 7.65
CA ARG A 121 -16.58 1.81 8.61
C ARG A 121 -15.34 2.49 8.02
N CYS A 122 -15.08 2.32 6.73
CA CYS A 122 -13.92 2.92 6.08
C CYS A 122 -14.13 4.42 5.89
N THR A 123 -13.25 5.21 6.49
CA THR A 123 -13.18 6.66 6.26
C THR A 123 -12.30 6.90 5.04
N VAL A 124 -12.83 7.59 4.04
CA VAL A 124 -12.06 8.07 2.89
C VAL A 124 -11.60 9.50 3.18
N ARG A 125 -10.31 9.74 2.98
CA ARG A 125 -9.68 11.07 3.12
C ARG A 125 -9.06 11.46 1.80
N GLU A 126 -9.25 12.71 1.43
CA GLU A 126 -8.58 13.33 0.30
C GLU A 126 -7.73 14.48 0.86
N SER A 127 -6.48 14.56 0.43
CA SER A 127 -5.68 15.77 0.61
C SER A 127 -6.24 16.84 -0.32
N ARG A 128 -7.35 17.48 0.07
CA ARG A 128 -7.72 18.78 -0.49
C ARG A 128 -7.10 19.83 0.41
N TYR A 129 -6.27 20.69 -0.16
CA TYR A 129 -5.59 21.80 0.52
C TYR A 129 -6.54 22.54 1.49
N LEU A 130 -6.06 22.71 2.74
CA LEU A 130 -6.31 23.91 3.55
C LEU A 130 -5.60 25.09 2.92
#